data_AF-A0A950YD78-F1
#
_entry.id   AF-A0A950YD78-F1
#
_cell.length_a   1.000
_cell.length_b   1.000
_cell.length_c   1.000
_cell.angle_alpha   90.00
_cell.angle_beta   90.00
_cell.angle_gamma   90.00
#
_symmetry.space_group_name_H-M   'P 1'
#
loop_
_entity.id
_entity.type
_entity.pdbx_description
1 polymer ?
#
loop_
_entity_poly.entity_id
_entity_poly.type
_entity_poly.pdbx_seq_one_letter_code
_entity_poly.pdbx_strand_id
1 'polypeptide(L)' 'MFSEQGLRDMQATLAADGYALAAFEEGEQVVVTIEATPEACEDCLAPPDVMRAILGKTLAVPVEAIELHYPE' A
#
# COMPACT_ATOMS: atom_id res chain seq x y z
N MET A 1 2.05 -15.13 -0.47
CA MET A 1 1.19 -15.06 0.72
C MET A 1 1.67 -13.95 1.64
N PHE A 2 1.14 -12.73 1.43
CA PHE A 2 1.38 -11.59 2.31
C PHE A 2 0.60 -11.67 3.63
N SER A 3 1.02 -10.88 4.62
CA SER A 3 0.32 -10.77 5.91
C SER A 3 -0.99 -9.98 5.79
N GLU A 4 -2.13 -10.66 5.94
CA GLU A 4 -3.46 -10.02 5.97
C GLU A 4 -3.60 -9.03 7.12
N GLN A 5 -2.96 -9.29 8.27
CA GLN A 5 -2.97 -8.37 9.40
C GLN A 5 -2.18 -7.09 9.06
N GLY A 6 -1.00 -7.24 8.45
CA GLY A 6 -0.20 -6.11 8.01
C GLY A 6 -0.93 -5.24 6.98
N LEU A 7 -1.69 -5.88 6.08
CA LEU A 7 -2.54 -5.17 5.13
C LEU A 7 -3.58 -4.30 5.84
N ARG A 8 -4.29 -4.86 6.83
CA ARG A 8 -5.32 -4.14 7.60
C ARG A 8 -4.73 -2.97 8.38
N ASP A 9 -3.55 -3.15 8.96
CA ASP A 9 -2.86 -2.09 9.70
C ASP A 9 -2.46 -0.92 8.77
N MET A 10 -1.99 -1.23 7.55
CA MET A 10 -1.70 -0.21 6.53
C MET A 10 -2.96 0.47 6.01
N GLN A 11 -4.03 -0.27 5.76
CA GLN A 11 -5.32 0.29 5.36
C GLN A 11 -5.85 1.26 6.42
N ALA A 12 -5.77 0.92 7.70
CA ALA A 12 -6.20 1.80 8.77
C ALA A 12 -5.36 3.07 8.86
N THR A 13 -4.04 2.94 8.68
CA THR A 13 -3.12 4.09 8.70
C THR A 13 -3.41 5.04 7.53
N LEU A 14 -3.45 4.52 6.31
CA LEU A 14 -3.71 5.29 5.10
C LEU A 14 -5.13 5.88 5.08
N ALA A 15 -6.12 5.16 5.59
CA ALA A 15 -7.49 5.65 5.67
C ALA A 15 -7.59 6.88 6.60
N ALA A 16 -6.75 6.98 7.63
CA ALA A 16 -6.68 8.17 8.48
C ALA A 16 -6.16 9.40 7.72
N ASP A 17 -5.32 9.18 6.71
CA ASP A 17 -4.77 10.21 5.82
C ASP A 17 -5.66 10.45 4.57
N GLY A 18 -6.80 9.77 4.47
CA GLY A 18 -7.73 9.87 3.34
C GLY A 18 -7.37 9.00 2.14
N TYR A 19 -6.56 7.96 2.33
CA TYR A 19 -6.14 7.04 1.26
C TYR A 19 -6.77 5.66 1.44
N ALA A 20 -7.27 5.08 0.35
CA ALA A 20 -7.70 3.71 0.29
C ALA A 20 -6.57 2.83 -0.24
N LEU A 21 -6.32 1.70 0.42
CA LEU A 21 -5.32 0.72 -0.04
C LEU A 21 -5.97 -0.63 -0.30
N ALA A 22 -5.70 -1.19 -1.47
CA ALA A 22 -6.03 -2.55 -1.83
C ALA A 22 -4.75 -3.31 -2.17
N ALA A 23 -4.62 -4.55 -1.72
CA ALA A 23 -3.54 -5.43 -2.13
C ALA A 23 -4.10 -6.77 -2.57
N PHE A 24 -3.55 -7.31 -3.65
CA PHE A 24 -3.93 -8.60 -4.22
C PHE A 24 -2.67 -9.35 -4.66
N GLU A 25 -2.73 -10.68 -4.54
CA GLU A 25 -1.64 -11.55 -4.97
C GLU A 25 -1.78 -11.88 -6.45
N GLU A 26 -0.72 -11.65 -7.21
CA GLU A 26 -0.61 -12.02 -8.61
C GLU A 26 0.59 -12.96 -8.77
N GLY A 27 0.35 -14.26 -8.57
CA GLY A 27 1.39 -15.29 -8.64
C GLY A 27 2.45 -15.12 -7.56
N GLU A 28 3.66 -14.72 -7.96
CA GLU A 28 4.79 -14.45 -7.05
C GLU A 28 4.88 -12.97 -6.64
N GLN A 29 4.01 -12.12 -7.20
CA GLN A 29 3.98 -10.68 -6.95
C GLN A 29 2.78 -10.29 -6.09
N VAL A 30 2.92 -9.15 -5.41
CA VAL A 30 1.85 -8.52 -4.65
C VAL A 30 1.59 -7.17 -5.27
N VAL A 31 0.42 -7.04 -5.89
CA VAL A 31 -0.02 -5.80 -6.50
C VAL A 31 -0.76 -4.99 -5.45
N VAL A 32 -0.29 -3.78 -5.19
CA VAL A 32 -0.82 -2.85 -4.21
C VAL A 32 -1.32 -1.61 -4.94
N THR A 33 -2.60 -1.31 -4.81
CA THR A 33 -3.23 -0.11 -5.36
C THR A 33 -3.53 0.85 -4.22
N ILE A 34 -3.07 2.10 -4.35
CA ILE A 34 -3.37 3.18 -3.41
C ILE A 34 -4.19 4.23 -4.13
N GLU A 35 -5.42 4.44 -3.69
CA GLU A 35 -6.35 5.42 -4.24
C GLU A 35 -6.49 6.60 -3.27
N ALA A 36 -6.36 7.82 -3.79
CA ALA A 36 -6.65 9.03 -3.05
C ALA A 36 -8.17 9.24 -3.00
N THR A 37 -8.75 9.23 -1.82
CA THR A 37 -10.16 9.65 -1.66
C THR A 37 -10.26 11.17 -1.79
N PRO A 38 -11.44 11.77 -1.99
CA PRO A 38 -11.59 13.23 -2.01
C PRO A 38 -11.17 13.94 -0.72
N GLU A 39 -10.95 13.20 0.37
CA GLU A 39 -10.42 13.71 1.64
C GLU A 39 -8.90 13.54 1.76
N ALA A 40 -8.26 12.89 0.78
CA ALA A 40 -6.82 12.67 0.73
C ALA A 40 -6.07 14.00 0.68
N CYS A 41 -5.14 14.17 1.61
CA CYS A 41 -4.21 15.28 1.56
C CYS A 41 -3.12 14.95 0.54
N GLU A 42 -3.17 15.56 -0.66
CA GLU A 42 -2.23 15.33 -1.78
C GLU A 42 -0.75 15.48 -1.40
N ASP A 43 -0.43 16.27 -0.37
CA ASP A 43 0.94 16.52 0.10
C ASP A 43 1.34 15.62 1.29
N CYS A 44 0.38 14.92 1.91
CA CYS A 44 0.63 14.12 3.11
C CYS A 44 1.08 12.69 2.81
N LEU A 45 0.96 12.24 1.55
CA LEU A 45 1.36 10.88 1.18
C LEU A 45 2.87 10.75 1.11
N ALA A 46 3.39 9.73 1.78
CA ALA A 46 4.80 9.39 1.65
C ALA A 46 5.15 9.04 0.20
N PRO A 47 6.40 9.33 -0.24
CA PRO A 47 6.85 8.97 -1.58
C PRO A 47 6.69 7.47 -1.87
N PRO A 48 6.45 7.08 -3.13
CA PRO A 48 6.25 5.68 -3.52
C PRO A 48 7.33 4.72 -3.02
N ASP A 49 8.61 5.13 -3.07
CA ASP A 49 9.74 4.31 -2.59
C ASP A 49 9.65 4.02 -1.08
N VAL A 50 9.21 5.00 -0.29
CA VAL A 50 9.03 4.86 1.15
C VAL A 50 7.85 3.94 1.43
N MET A 51 6.73 4.14 0.73
CA MET A 51 5.55 3.28 0.84
C MET A 51 5.87 1.83 0.51
N ARG A 52 6.59 1.57 -0.58
CA ARG A 52 7.01 0.22 -1.00
C ARG A 52 7.89 -0.44 0.06
N ALA A 53 8.80 0.31 0.67
CA ALA A 53 9.66 -0.20 1.74
C ALA A 53 8.88 -0.53 3.02
N ILE A 54 7.91 0.29 3.41
CA ILE A 54 7.03 0.05 4.57
C ILE A 54 6.16 -1.18 4.30
N LEU A 55 5.52 -1.25 3.13
CA LEU A 55 4.69 -2.37 2.72
C LEU A 55 5.48 -3.67 2.72
N GLY A 56 6.72 -3.69 2.22
CA GLY A 56 7.56 -4.89 2.26
C GLY A 56 7.77 -5.43 3.67
N LYS A 57 7.99 -4.53 4.64
CA LYS A 57 8.14 -4.91 6.06
C LYS A 57 6.82 -5.38 6.67
N THR A 58 5.74 -4.64 6.44
CA THR A 58 4.44 -4.87 7.09
C THR A 58 3.71 -6.07 6.50
N LEU A 59 3.74 -6.23 5.18
CA LEU A 59 3.17 -7.36 4.46
C LEU A 59 4.07 -8.60 4.49
N ALA A 60 5.29 -8.48 5.02
CA ALA A 60 6.31 -9.53 5.10
C ALA A 60 6.66 -10.13 3.72
N VAL A 61 6.75 -9.28 2.69
CA VAL A 61 7.10 -9.67 1.32
C VAL A 61 8.30 -8.86 0.84
N PRO A 62 9.12 -9.41 -0.07
CA PRO A 62 10.24 -8.66 -0.65
C PRO A 62 9.72 -7.44 -1.43
N VAL A 63 10.38 -6.28 -1.25
CA VAL A 63 10.00 -5.01 -1.88
C VAL A 63 9.97 -5.11 -3.41
N GLU A 64 10.87 -5.91 -3.97
CA GLU A 64 10.97 -6.24 -5.39
C GLU A 64 9.78 -7.05 -5.93
N ALA A 65 9.02 -7.74 -5.07
CA ALA A 65 7.78 -8.42 -5.44
C ALA A 65 6.54 -7.54 -5.30
N ILE A 66 6.66 -6.34 -4.72
CA ILE A 66 5.55 -5.40 -4.59
C ILE A 66 5.44 -4.58 -5.86
N GLU A 67 4.32 -4.63 -6.56
CA GLU A 67 3.97 -3.71 -7.63
C GLU A 67 3.01 -2.66 -7.09
N LEU A 68 3.34 -1.38 -7.23
CA LEU A 68 2.60 -0.30 -6.58
C LEU A 68 1.96 0.60 -7.62
N HIS A 69 0.62 0.68 -7.59
CA HIS A 69 -0.18 1.42 -8.54
C HIS A 69 -0.91 2.57 -7.86
N TYR A 70 -0.86 3.73 -8.50
CA TYR A 70 -1.67 4.89 -8.18
C TYR A 70 -2.59 5.13 -9.39
N PRO A 71 -3.91 4.92 -9.26
CA PRO A 71 -4.83 5.30 -10.33
C PRO A 71 -4.78 6.82 -10.50
N GLU A 72 -4.74 7.26 -11.76
CA GLU A 72 -4.72 8.66 -12.20
C GLU A 72 -6.09 9.35 -12.11
#